data_AF-A0A7C5ZIS2-F1
#
_entry.id   AF-A0A7C5ZIS2-F1
#
_cell.length_a   1.000
_cell.length_b   1.000
_cell.length_c   1.000
_cell.angle_alpha   90.00
_cell.angle_beta   90.00
_cell.angle_gamma   90.00
#
_symmetry.space_group_name_H-M   'P 1'
#
loop_
_entity.id
_entity.type
_entity.pdbx_description
1 polymer ?
#
loop_
_entity_poly.entity_id
_entity_poly.type
_entity_poly.pdbx_seq_one_letter_code
_entity_poly.pdbx_strand_id
1 'polypeptide(L)'
;MATPRDRVLAAINHREPDQVAVDFNGHRSSGIMAIAYAKLRRHLGLPERPIYVYDFIQQLAIVDDDVLDLFGVDVIELGRGFAKSDADWSDWVLPDGTPCKIQSYIHPVKQGADWVVYGDEGRVIAIQKEGCLYFEQTCFPLLDSADETFDNLPYQLDQVMWSRLGWPPAPLGLNAAGMTAREAGARALRAPTD
;
A
#
# COMPACT_ATOMS: atom_id res chain seq x y z
N MET A 1 -12.55 29.74 -7.45
CA MET A 1 -12.49 28.42 -8.11
C MET A 1 -12.79 27.38 -7.04
N ALA A 2 -13.56 26.34 -7.38
CA ALA A 2 -13.82 25.25 -6.44
C ALA A 2 -12.53 24.46 -6.20
N THR A 3 -12.25 24.10 -4.95
CA THR A 3 -11.12 23.22 -4.64
C THR A 3 -11.44 21.77 -5.05
N PRO A 4 -10.43 20.89 -5.22
CA PRO A 4 -10.66 19.45 -5.36
C PRO A 4 -11.62 18.87 -4.33
N ARG A 5 -11.51 19.35 -3.08
CA ARG A 5 -12.42 18.96 -2.00
C ARG A 5 -13.86 19.41 -2.27
N ASP A 6 -14.05 20.67 -2.65
CA ASP A 6 -15.40 21.19 -2.95
C ASP A 6 -16.05 20.40 -4.08
N ARG A 7 -15.26 20.04 -5.10
CA ARG A 7 -15.67 19.20 -6.23
C ARG A 7 -16.14 17.82 -5.79
N VAL A 8 -15.32 17.12 -5.00
CA VAL A 8 -15.66 15.80 -4.46
C VAL A 8 -16.89 15.86 -3.56
N LEU A 9 -16.96 16.86 -2.66
CA LEU A 9 -18.12 17.02 -1.77
C LEU A 9 -19.39 17.37 -2.55
N ALA A 10 -19.32 18.21 -3.59
CA ALA A 10 -20.46 18.50 -4.45
C ALA A 10 -20.98 17.21 -5.12
N ALA A 11 -20.08 16.43 -5.73
CA ALA A 11 -20.41 15.17 -6.39
C ALA A 11 -21.06 14.15 -5.42
N ILE A 12 -20.48 13.95 -4.23
CA ILE A 12 -21.04 13.05 -3.19
C ILE A 12 -22.43 13.53 -2.72
N ASN A 13 -22.65 14.85 -2.68
CA ASN A 13 -23.94 15.42 -2.31
C ASN A 13 -24.91 15.55 -3.50
N HIS A 14 -24.62 14.90 -4.63
CA HIS A 14 -25.43 14.97 -5.86
C HIS A 14 -25.69 16.40 -6.37
N ARG A 15 -24.72 17.29 -6.18
CA ARG A 15 -24.71 18.65 -6.73
C ARG A 15 -23.74 18.67 -7.90
N GLU A 16 -24.10 19.37 -8.97
CA GLU A 16 -23.24 19.51 -10.14
C GLU A 16 -21.94 20.24 -9.76
N PRO A 17 -20.78 19.57 -9.85
CA PRO A 17 -19.49 20.22 -9.61
C PRO A 17 -19.07 21.07 -10.83
N ASP A 18 -17.98 21.82 -10.67
CA ASP A 18 -17.36 22.58 -11.78
C ASP A 18 -16.80 21.67 -12.89
N GLN A 19 -16.39 20.45 -12.55
CA GLN A 19 -15.99 19.38 -13.46
C GLN A 19 -16.09 18.01 -12.77
N VAL A 20 -15.94 16.93 -13.53
CA VAL A 20 -15.96 15.55 -13.00
C VAL A 20 -14.83 15.36 -11.99
N ALA A 21 -15.16 14.80 -10.82
CA ALA A 21 -14.17 14.45 -9.81
C ALA A 21 -13.33 13.24 -10.26
N VAL A 22 -12.01 13.30 -10.10
CA VAL A 22 -11.07 12.27 -10.54
C VAL A 22 -10.40 11.59 -9.34
N ASP A 23 -10.53 10.26 -9.27
CA ASP A 23 -9.75 9.42 -8.36
C ASP A 23 -8.69 8.65 -9.16
N PHE A 24 -7.43 8.80 -8.74
CA PHE A 24 -6.33 7.94 -9.15
C PHE A 24 -5.43 7.70 -7.94
N ASN A 25 -5.48 6.49 -7.40
CA ASN A 25 -4.77 6.08 -6.19
C ASN A 25 -5.19 6.84 -4.91
N GLY A 26 -6.45 7.28 -4.81
CA GLY A 26 -7.07 7.74 -3.56
C GLY A 26 -7.44 6.60 -2.61
N HIS A 27 -7.62 5.39 -3.15
CA HIS A 27 -7.73 4.13 -2.40
C HIS A 27 -6.83 3.06 -3.04
N ARG A 28 -6.49 2.00 -2.29
CA ARG A 28 -5.69 0.87 -2.81
C ARG A 28 -6.32 0.25 -4.06
N SER A 29 -7.63 0.04 -4.05
CA SER A 29 -8.35 -0.54 -5.20
C SER A 29 -8.43 0.38 -6.43
N SER A 30 -8.16 1.67 -6.29
CA SER A 30 -8.05 2.63 -7.41
C SER A 30 -6.60 2.98 -7.75
N GLY A 31 -5.64 2.23 -7.19
CA GLY A 31 -4.21 2.42 -7.41
C GLY A 31 -3.69 1.84 -8.72
N ILE A 32 -2.36 1.87 -8.86
CA ILE A 32 -1.63 1.34 -10.00
C ILE A 32 -0.49 0.43 -9.53
N MET A 33 -0.32 -0.70 -10.21
CA MET A 33 0.81 -1.59 -9.94
C MET A 33 2.14 -0.86 -10.18
N ALA A 34 3.14 -1.11 -9.34
CA ALA A 34 4.42 -0.44 -9.38
C ALA A 34 5.17 -0.62 -10.72
N ILE A 35 5.09 -1.82 -11.30
CA ILE A 35 5.62 -2.10 -12.65
C ILE A 35 4.94 -1.20 -13.71
N ALA A 36 3.62 -1.08 -13.65
CA ALA A 36 2.86 -0.27 -14.58
C ALA A 36 3.15 1.23 -14.37
N TYR A 37 3.29 1.65 -13.12
CA TYR A 37 3.60 3.02 -12.76
C TYR A 37 4.97 3.47 -13.28
N ALA A 38 6.00 2.65 -13.12
CA ALA A 38 7.33 2.91 -13.67
C ALA A 38 7.29 3.09 -15.19
N LYS A 39 6.50 2.26 -15.90
CA LYS A 39 6.29 2.37 -17.34
C LYS A 39 5.50 3.63 -17.72
N LEU A 40 4.48 3.98 -16.95
CA LEU A 40 3.67 5.19 -17.15
C LEU A 40 4.54 6.44 -17.07
N ARG A 41 5.37 6.58 -16.03
CA ARG A 41 6.28 7.74 -15.89
C ARG A 41 7.18 7.90 -17.11
N ARG A 42 7.81 6.81 -17.57
CA ARG A 42 8.65 6.81 -18.78
C ARG A 42 7.85 7.20 -20.03
N HIS A 43 6.65 6.65 -20.19
CA HIS A 43 5.79 6.96 -21.34
C HIS A 43 5.37 8.43 -21.38
N LEU A 44 5.13 9.03 -20.22
CA LEU A 44 4.79 10.45 -20.09
C LEU A 44 6.02 11.38 -20.21
N GLY A 45 7.24 10.83 -20.31
CA GLY A 45 8.47 11.62 -20.35
C GLY A 45 8.78 12.36 -19.04
N LEU A 46 8.22 11.90 -17.93
CA LEU A 46 8.45 12.50 -16.61
C LEU A 46 9.84 12.11 -16.07
N PRO A 47 10.45 12.94 -15.20
CA PRO A 47 11.72 12.61 -14.57
C PRO A 47 11.67 11.26 -13.83
N GLU A 48 12.77 10.52 -13.88
CA GLU A 48 12.91 9.29 -13.11
C GLU A 48 12.87 9.59 -11.61
N ARG A 49 12.15 8.76 -10.86
CA ARG A 49 12.02 8.83 -9.41
C ARG A 49 12.04 7.41 -8.82
N PRO A 50 12.48 7.23 -7.56
CA PRO A 50 12.35 5.96 -6.88
C PRO A 50 10.89 5.51 -6.84
N ILE A 51 10.64 4.23 -7.14
CA ILE A 51 9.32 3.64 -7.07
C ILE A 51 9.10 3.11 -5.65
N TYR A 52 8.11 3.65 -4.94
CA TYR A 52 7.74 3.20 -3.60
C TYR A 52 6.51 2.29 -3.68
N VAL A 53 6.65 1.04 -3.24
CA VAL A 53 5.57 0.06 -3.17
C VAL A 53 4.94 0.12 -1.78
N TYR A 54 3.78 0.77 -1.67
CA TYR A 54 3.11 0.94 -0.37
C TYR A 54 2.09 -0.17 -0.05
N ASP A 55 1.65 -0.91 -1.05
CA ASP A 55 0.90 -2.15 -0.85
C ASP A 55 1.75 -3.28 -1.42
N PHE A 56 2.42 -4.00 -0.53
CA PHE A 56 3.33 -5.07 -0.92
C PHE A 56 2.59 -6.27 -1.52
N ILE A 57 1.38 -6.59 -1.03
CA ILE A 57 0.65 -7.77 -1.49
C ILE A 57 0.14 -7.53 -2.90
N GLN A 58 -0.51 -6.39 -3.12
CA GLN A 58 -1.08 -6.01 -4.41
C GLN A 58 -0.04 -5.37 -5.36
N GLN A 59 1.17 -5.11 -4.87
CA GLN A 59 2.29 -4.49 -5.59
C GLN A 59 1.94 -3.09 -6.13
N LEU A 60 1.27 -2.27 -5.32
CA LEU A 60 0.82 -0.93 -5.71
C LEU A 60 1.87 0.13 -5.37
N ALA A 61 2.07 1.06 -6.30
CA ALA A 61 2.95 2.20 -6.09
C ALA A 61 2.24 3.37 -5.41
N ILE A 62 3.02 4.18 -4.69
CA ILE A 62 2.66 5.56 -4.39
C ILE A 62 2.75 6.35 -5.69
N VAL A 63 1.66 7.01 -6.09
CA VAL A 63 1.67 7.94 -7.22
C VAL A 63 2.24 9.29 -6.76
N ASP A 64 3.21 9.80 -7.51
CA ASP A 64 3.88 11.07 -7.22
C ASP A 64 2.98 12.27 -7.53
N ASP A 65 3.20 13.37 -6.80
CA ASP A 65 2.39 14.58 -6.96
C ASP A 65 2.44 15.16 -8.38
N ASP A 66 3.56 15.03 -9.11
CA ASP A 66 3.67 15.50 -10.50
C ASP A 66 2.73 14.74 -11.46
N VAL A 67 2.47 13.46 -11.18
CA VAL A 67 1.52 12.63 -11.92
C VAL A 67 0.08 12.95 -11.50
N LEU A 68 -0.16 13.14 -10.19
CA LEU A 68 -1.47 13.52 -9.68
C LEU A 68 -1.91 14.88 -10.25
N ASP A 69 -1.02 15.86 -10.28
CA ASP A 69 -1.25 17.19 -10.84
C ASP A 69 -1.52 17.11 -12.36
N LEU A 70 -0.74 16.31 -13.09
CA LEU A 70 -0.90 16.13 -14.53
C LEU A 70 -2.29 15.59 -14.90
N PHE A 71 -2.82 14.68 -14.09
CA PHE A 71 -4.14 14.08 -14.31
C PHE A 71 -5.29 14.82 -13.59
N GLY A 72 -5.00 15.90 -12.86
CA GLY A 72 -6.00 16.68 -12.13
C GLY A 72 -6.73 15.85 -11.06
N VAL A 73 -5.99 14.99 -10.34
CA VAL A 73 -6.55 14.07 -9.35
C VAL A 73 -7.03 14.83 -8.12
N ASP A 74 -8.22 14.48 -7.61
CA ASP A 74 -8.88 15.23 -6.55
C ASP A 74 -8.70 14.66 -5.13
N VAL A 75 -8.15 13.46 -5.04
CA VAL A 75 -8.04 12.69 -3.79
C VAL A 75 -6.66 12.05 -3.66
N ILE A 76 -6.23 11.85 -2.42
CA ILE A 76 -4.99 11.16 -2.09
C ILE A 76 -5.26 10.12 -1.00
N GLU A 77 -4.51 9.02 -1.03
CA GLU A 77 -4.64 7.94 -0.04
C GLU A 77 -4.00 8.31 1.31
N LEU A 78 -4.64 7.92 2.41
CA LEU A 78 -4.27 8.30 3.78
C LEU A 78 -2.90 7.76 4.21
N GLY A 79 -2.51 6.57 3.75
CA GLY A 79 -1.22 5.93 3.97
C GLY A 79 -0.02 6.80 3.60
N ARG A 80 -0.16 7.74 2.64
CA ARG A 80 0.85 8.76 2.31
C ARG A 80 1.16 9.73 3.47
N GLY A 81 0.28 9.78 4.46
CA GLY A 81 0.49 10.49 5.73
C GLY A 81 1.55 9.83 6.63
N PHE A 82 2.01 8.63 6.29
CA PHE A 82 2.93 7.80 7.07
C PHE A 82 4.10 7.33 6.20
N ALA A 83 5.06 6.62 6.79
CA ALA A 83 6.27 6.13 6.10
C ALA A 83 7.04 7.25 5.35
N LYS A 84 7.31 8.36 6.06
CA LYS A 84 7.86 9.60 5.49
C LYS A 84 9.39 9.69 5.53
N SER A 85 10.04 8.78 6.23
CA SER A 85 11.49 8.78 6.41
C SER A 85 12.14 7.65 5.60
N ASP A 86 13.40 7.83 5.20
CA ASP A 86 14.14 6.79 4.48
C ASP A 86 14.25 5.47 5.26
N ALA A 87 14.18 5.52 6.60
CA ALA A 87 14.21 4.34 7.47
C ALA A 87 12.92 3.50 7.40
N ASP A 88 11.83 4.06 6.90
CA ASP A 88 10.58 3.34 6.68
C ASP A 88 10.64 2.43 5.44
N TRP A 89 11.73 2.50 4.68
CA TRP A 89 11.87 1.87 3.38
C TRP A 89 13.13 1.00 3.28
N SER A 90 13.05 -0.04 2.44
CA SER A 90 14.18 -0.92 2.10
C SER A 90 14.21 -1.16 0.60
N ASP A 91 15.42 -1.25 0.05
CA ASP A 91 15.60 -1.49 -1.38
C ASP A 91 15.15 -2.91 -1.75
N TRP A 92 14.44 -3.02 -2.86
CA TRP A 92 14.00 -4.28 -3.44
C TRP A 92 13.92 -4.17 -4.96
N VAL A 93 13.50 -5.24 -5.62
CA VAL A 93 13.38 -5.30 -7.07
C VAL A 93 12.06 -5.95 -7.46
N LEU A 94 11.33 -5.30 -8.35
CA LEU A 94 10.09 -5.83 -8.91
C LEU A 94 10.38 -7.03 -9.83
N PRO A 95 9.38 -7.89 -10.10
CA PRO A 95 9.53 -9.04 -11.00
C PRO A 95 10.11 -8.73 -12.39
N ASP A 96 9.93 -7.52 -12.90
CA ASP A 96 10.47 -7.09 -14.19
C ASP A 96 11.90 -6.49 -14.11
N GLY A 97 12.54 -6.54 -12.94
CA GLY A 97 13.86 -6.00 -12.70
C GLY A 97 13.89 -4.51 -12.33
N THR A 98 12.74 -3.83 -12.29
CA THR A 98 12.66 -2.42 -11.89
C THR A 98 13.06 -2.26 -10.42
N PRO A 99 14.08 -1.43 -10.10
CA PRO A 99 14.41 -1.10 -8.71
C PRO A 99 13.25 -0.39 -8.02
N CYS A 100 12.94 -0.81 -6.80
CA CYS A 100 11.90 -0.18 -5.99
C CYS A 100 12.29 -0.14 -4.51
N LYS A 101 11.42 0.49 -3.72
CA LYS A 101 11.48 0.51 -2.27
C LYS A 101 10.20 -0.10 -1.71
N ILE A 102 10.33 -1.00 -0.75
CA ILE A 102 9.22 -1.60 0.01
C ILE A 102 9.34 -1.18 1.48
N GLN A 103 8.31 -1.43 2.29
CA GLN A 103 8.37 -1.09 3.70
C GLN A 103 9.44 -1.89 4.43
N SER A 104 10.18 -1.21 5.31
CA SER A 104 11.35 -1.79 5.99
C SER A 104 11.02 -2.95 6.94
N TYR A 105 9.77 -3.10 7.36
CA TYR A 105 9.30 -4.24 8.16
C TYR A 105 8.91 -5.47 7.33
N ILE A 106 8.95 -5.40 6.00
CA ILE A 106 8.68 -6.52 5.12
C ILE A 106 10.01 -7.08 4.60
N HIS A 107 10.24 -8.37 4.84
CA HIS A 107 11.51 -9.02 4.56
C HIS A 107 11.33 -10.19 3.58
N PRO A 108 11.15 -9.92 2.27
CA PRO A 108 11.11 -10.97 1.28
C PRO A 108 12.49 -11.62 1.14
N VAL A 109 12.51 -12.95 1.14
CA VAL A 109 13.73 -13.76 1.00
C VAL A 109 13.68 -14.49 -0.32
N LYS A 110 14.78 -14.44 -1.08
CA LYS A 110 14.87 -15.15 -2.35
C LYS A 110 15.15 -16.63 -2.10
N GLN A 111 14.34 -17.51 -2.71
CA GLN A 111 14.54 -18.96 -2.73
C GLN A 111 14.60 -19.43 -4.18
N GLY A 112 15.81 -19.65 -4.70
CA GLY A 112 15.98 -19.95 -6.12
C GLY A 112 15.50 -18.78 -6.99
N ALA A 113 14.47 -19.03 -7.81
CA ALA A 113 13.84 -18.01 -8.65
C ALA A 113 12.64 -17.31 -7.98
N ASP A 114 12.14 -17.85 -6.86
CA ASP A 114 10.96 -17.35 -6.17
C ASP A 114 11.34 -16.37 -5.05
N TRP A 115 10.37 -15.55 -4.64
CA TRP A 115 10.43 -14.80 -3.39
C TRP A 115 9.44 -15.39 -2.37
N VAL A 116 9.85 -15.48 -1.12
CA VAL A 116 8.99 -15.91 -0.01
C VAL A 116 9.01 -14.89 1.11
N VAL A 117 7.91 -14.80 1.85
CA VAL A 117 7.86 -14.10 3.13
C VAL A 117 7.52 -15.10 4.22
N TYR A 118 8.27 -15.03 5.31
CA TYR A 118 8.07 -15.89 6.47
C TYR A 118 7.18 -15.21 7.51
N GLY A 119 6.28 -16.00 8.08
CA GLY A 119 5.64 -15.73 9.36
C GLY A 119 6.53 -16.23 10.50
N ASP A 120 5.89 -16.62 11.58
CA ASP A 120 6.61 -17.11 12.76
C ASP A 120 7.01 -18.58 12.58
N GLU A 121 7.96 -19.03 13.40
CA GLU A 121 8.43 -20.44 13.41
C GLU A 121 8.93 -20.95 12.03
N GLY A 122 9.40 -20.03 11.18
CA GLY A 122 9.92 -20.35 9.85
C GLY A 122 8.85 -20.75 8.84
N ARG A 123 7.57 -20.47 9.11
CA ARG A 123 6.47 -20.79 8.19
C ARG A 123 6.47 -19.84 7.00
N VAL A 124 6.42 -20.37 5.78
CA VAL A 124 6.20 -19.53 4.60
C VAL A 124 4.72 -19.14 4.55
N ILE A 125 4.43 -17.84 4.62
CA ILE A 125 3.05 -17.30 4.63
C ILE A 125 2.66 -16.67 3.29
N ALA A 126 3.66 -16.26 2.50
CA ALA A 126 3.46 -15.70 1.18
C ALA A 126 4.56 -16.14 0.21
N ILE A 127 4.22 -16.30 -1.06
CA ILE A 127 5.15 -16.62 -2.14
C ILE A 127 4.83 -15.80 -3.40
N GLN A 128 5.87 -15.29 -4.05
CA GLN A 128 5.82 -14.82 -5.43
C GLN A 128 6.66 -15.78 -6.26
N LYS A 129 5.98 -16.61 -7.06
CA LYS A 129 6.64 -17.51 -8.01
C LYS A 129 7.30 -16.75 -9.14
N GLU A 130 8.35 -17.31 -9.73
CA GLU A 130 8.91 -16.78 -10.97
C GLU A 130 7.81 -16.58 -12.03
N GLY A 131 7.77 -15.38 -12.62
CA GLY A 131 6.74 -14.99 -13.60
C GLY A 131 5.45 -14.45 -12.99
N CYS A 132 5.20 -14.61 -11.68
CA CYS A 132 4.06 -13.98 -11.00
C CYS A 132 4.38 -12.52 -10.65
N LEU A 133 3.40 -11.64 -10.81
CA LEU A 133 3.59 -10.22 -10.54
C LEU A 133 3.43 -9.86 -9.06
N TYR A 134 2.71 -10.67 -8.29
CA TYR A 134 2.32 -10.40 -6.90
C TYR A 134 2.51 -11.63 -6.00
N PHE A 135 2.38 -11.42 -4.69
CA PHE A 135 2.48 -12.48 -3.68
C PHE A 135 1.13 -13.16 -3.45
N GLU A 136 1.16 -14.48 -3.32
CA GLU A 136 0.01 -15.31 -2.98
C GLU A 136 0.18 -15.90 -1.58
N GLN A 137 -0.94 -16.09 -0.87
CA GLN A 137 -0.93 -16.68 0.46
C GLN A 137 -0.65 -18.18 0.39
N THR A 138 0.23 -18.66 1.26
CA THR A 138 0.57 -20.08 1.37
C THR A 138 0.17 -20.71 2.71
N CYS A 139 -0.19 -19.89 3.70
CA CYS A 139 -0.60 -20.37 5.01
C CYS A 139 -2.08 -20.06 5.28
N PHE A 140 -2.83 -21.08 5.71
CA PHE A 140 -4.25 -20.98 6.06
C PHE A 140 -4.48 -21.65 7.44
N PRO A 141 -4.12 -20.98 8.55
CA PRO A 141 -4.02 -21.62 9.87
C PRO A 141 -5.30 -22.26 10.41
N LEU A 142 -6.46 -21.76 9.97
CA LEU A 142 -7.77 -22.22 10.40
C LEU A 142 -8.45 -23.14 9.38
N LEU A 143 -7.83 -23.38 8.22
CA LEU A 143 -8.37 -24.33 7.25
C LEU A 143 -8.35 -25.73 7.90
N ASP A 144 -9.52 -26.37 7.93
CA ASP A 144 -9.74 -27.68 8.54
C ASP A 144 -9.40 -27.77 10.05
N SER A 145 -9.32 -26.63 10.74
CA SER A 145 -9.12 -26.60 12.20
C SER A 145 -10.40 -27.01 12.93
N ALA A 146 -10.27 -27.85 13.95
CA ALA A 146 -11.35 -28.17 14.89
C ALA A 146 -11.42 -27.16 16.06
N ASP A 147 -10.62 -26.10 16.03
CA ASP A 147 -10.63 -25.03 17.02
C ASP A 147 -11.92 -24.21 16.92
N GLU A 148 -12.77 -24.32 17.94
CA GLU A 148 -14.00 -23.54 18.08
C GLU A 148 -13.86 -22.39 19.10
N THR A 149 -12.73 -22.31 19.83
CA THR A 149 -12.54 -21.29 20.88
C THR A 149 -11.77 -20.08 20.37
N PHE A 150 -10.90 -20.27 19.38
CA PHE A 150 -10.06 -19.22 18.78
C PHE A 150 -9.18 -18.49 19.81
N ASP A 151 -8.79 -19.17 20.89
CA ASP A 151 -8.00 -18.57 21.98
C ASP A 151 -6.63 -18.05 21.48
N ASN A 152 -6.10 -18.65 20.41
CA ASN A 152 -4.84 -18.27 19.79
C ASN A 152 -5.01 -17.48 18.46
N LEU A 153 -6.15 -16.81 18.29
CA LEU A 153 -6.47 -16.06 17.07
C LEU A 153 -5.40 -15.01 16.69
N PRO A 154 -4.81 -14.22 17.63
CA PRO A 154 -3.77 -13.26 17.27
C PRO A 154 -2.58 -13.91 16.54
N TYR A 155 -2.08 -15.03 17.06
CA TYR A 155 -1.00 -15.78 16.40
C TYR A 155 -1.43 -16.33 15.05
N GLN A 156 -2.66 -16.87 14.94
CA GLN A 156 -3.19 -17.39 13.67
C GLN A 156 -3.28 -16.28 12.62
N LEU A 157 -3.77 -15.09 12.98
CA LEU A 157 -3.81 -13.94 12.07
C LEU A 157 -2.40 -13.48 11.68
N ASP A 158 -1.42 -13.54 12.57
CA ASP A 158 -0.03 -13.20 12.24
C ASP A 158 0.63 -14.18 11.25
N GLN A 159 0.03 -15.35 10.99
CA GLN A 159 0.45 -16.26 9.92
C GLN A 159 -0.28 -16.02 8.59
N VAL A 160 -1.27 -15.14 8.56
CA VAL A 160 -2.02 -14.79 7.34
C VAL A 160 -1.36 -13.58 6.68
N MET A 161 -0.97 -13.72 5.42
CA MET A 161 -0.29 -12.67 4.63
C MET A 161 -1.01 -11.32 4.71
N TRP A 162 -2.34 -11.31 4.50
CA TRP A 162 -3.17 -10.10 4.48
C TRP A 162 -3.30 -9.41 5.84
N SER A 163 -3.07 -10.14 6.92
CA SER A 163 -3.11 -9.60 8.29
C SER A 163 -1.73 -9.14 8.75
N ARG A 164 -0.67 -9.89 8.42
CA ARG A 164 0.71 -9.58 8.80
C ARG A 164 1.34 -8.47 7.97
N LEU A 165 1.19 -8.52 6.64
CA LEU A 165 1.85 -7.60 5.71
C LEU A 165 0.98 -6.37 5.46
N GLY A 166 0.69 -5.65 6.55
CA GLY A 166 -0.10 -4.43 6.51
C GLY A 166 0.54 -3.32 5.68
N TRP A 167 -0.28 -2.37 5.26
CA TRP A 167 0.14 -1.12 4.61
C TRP A 167 0.40 -0.03 5.66
N PRO A 168 1.07 1.09 5.32
CA PRO A 168 1.26 2.21 6.23
C PRO A 168 -0.09 2.69 6.83
N PRO A 169 -0.23 2.78 8.16
CA PRO A 169 0.84 2.90 9.15
C PRO A 169 1.24 1.59 9.86
N ALA A 170 1.06 0.41 9.28
CA ALA A 170 1.67 -0.81 9.84
C ALA A 170 3.18 -0.59 10.10
N PRO A 171 3.76 -1.18 11.16
CA PRO A 171 3.15 -2.14 12.08
C PRO A 171 2.38 -1.51 13.25
N LEU A 172 2.05 -0.21 13.21
CA LEU A 172 1.25 0.38 14.28
C LEU A 172 -0.09 -0.36 14.40
N GLY A 173 -0.38 -0.94 15.57
CA GLY A 173 -1.66 -1.61 15.84
C GLY A 173 -2.81 -0.62 16.06
N LEU A 174 -3.98 -1.16 16.42
CA LEU A 174 -5.19 -0.38 16.76
C LEU A 174 -5.33 -0.09 18.26
N ASN A 175 -4.25 -0.25 19.03
CA ASN A 175 -4.22 0.11 20.44
C ASN A 175 -4.20 1.65 20.61
N ALA A 176 -4.35 2.14 21.85
CA ALA A 176 -4.42 3.57 22.14
C ALA A 176 -3.25 4.38 21.53
N ALA A 177 -2.01 3.88 21.64
CA ALA A 177 -0.84 4.53 21.07
C ALA A 177 -0.91 4.59 19.52
N GLY A 178 -1.30 3.48 18.89
CA GLY A 178 -1.46 3.38 17.45
C GLY A 178 -2.59 4.25 16.89
N MET A 179 -3.65 4.45 17.67
CA MET A 179 -4.75 5.36 17.32
C MET A 179 -4.33 6.83 17.45
N THR A 180 -3.61 7.21 18.52
CA THR A 180 -3.04 8.56 18.67
C THR A 180 -2.11 8.91 17.51
N ALA A 181 -1.23 7.99 17.13
CA ALA A 181 -0.32 8.19 16.00
C ALA A 181 -1.07 8.31 14.65
N ARG A 182 -2.13 7.53 14.44
CA ARG A 182 -3.00 7.64 13.26
C ARG A 182 -3.66 8.99 13.17
N GLU A 183 -4.23 9.47 14.27
CA GLU A 183 -4.88 10.78 14.32
C GLU A 183 -3.87 11.89 14.01
N ALA A 184 -2.69 11.86 14.63
CA ALA A 184 -1.64 12.84 14.38
C ALA A 184 -1.19 12.84 12.91
N GLY A 185 -0.95 11.67 12.33
CA GLY A 185 -0.56 11.53 10.91
C GLY A 185 -1.65 12.01 9.96
N ALA A 186 -2.91 11.64 10.21
CA ALA A 186 -4.06 12.09 9.42
C ALA A 186 -4.24 13.61 9.47
N ARG A 187 -4.14 14.22 10.67
CA ARG A 187 -4.19 15.68 10.84
C ARG A 187 -3.04 16.37 10.12
N ALA A 188 -1.83 15.83 10.21
CA ALA A 188 -0.65 16.38 9.53
C ALA A 188 -0.76 16.29 8.00
N LEU A 189 -1.31 15.20 7.46
CA LEU A 189 -1.59 15.07 6.02
C LEU A 189 -2.69 16.03 5.57
N ARG A 190 -3.68 16.28 6.42
CA ARG A 190 -4.82 17.17 6.12
C ARG A 190 -4.44 18.65 6.12
N ALA A 191 -3.62 19.09 7.08
CA ALA A 191 -3.26 20.49 7.28
C ALA A 191 -2.79 21.27 6.02
N PRO A 192 -1.97 20.72 5.11
CA PRO A 192 -1.56 21.44 3.90
C PRO A 192 -2.63 21.46 2.79
N THR A 193 -3.74 20.74 2.96
CA THR A 193 -4.84 20.61 1.98
C THR A 193 -6.12 21.37 2.38
N ASP A 194 -6.08 22.09 3.51
CA ASP A 194 -7.16 22.94 4.01
C ASP A 194 -7.06 24.37 3.48
#